data_AF-A0A7Y3DN92-F1
#
_entry.id   AF-A0A7Y3DN92-F1
#
_cell.length_a   1.000
_cell.length_b   1.000
_cell.length_c   1.000
_cell.angle_alpha   90.00
_cell.angle_beta   90.00
_cell.angle_gamma   90.00
#
_symmetry.space_group_name_H-M   'P 1'
#
loop_
_entity.id
_entity.type
_entity.pdbx_description
1 polymer ?
#
loop_
_entity_poly.entity_id
_entity_poly.type
_entity_poly.pdbx_seq_one_letter_code
_entity_poly.pdbx_strand_id
1 'polypeptide(L)'
;TDPQFYRASNTTRTTLVKWAVLFHDIGRPVAPRSAGAGKSVHYCAHTATSAVMAKKICHRLRFSSRQANTIESIIRHHRQPFYLFKAAQKKASIQKAFIRFFMRCGDTTPDILLHALAVFSGRRSTGHPEIQKFSDFVLGLMQTYTSVLRPRSSLPSPINGDVLIAEFGLAPSPLFQRILRLVAEERLARDVLTRSEAIKLVESLLKQQK
;
A
#
# COMPACT_ATOMS: atom_id res chain seq x y z
N THR A 1 -28.80 -10.48 -3.92
CA THR A 1 -27.37 -10.81 -3.98
C THR A 1 -27.14 -12.09 -3.21
N ASP A 2 -26.55 -13.12 -3.84
CA ASP A 2 -26.45 -14.48 -3.30
C ASP A 2 -25.45 -14.57 -2.12
N PRO A 3 -25.90 -14.94 -0.89
CA PRO A 3 -25.04 -15.08 0.29
C PRO A 3 -23.92 -16.13 0.14
N GLN A 4 -24.11 -17.15 -0.70
CA GLN A 4 -23.11 -18.21 -0.90
C GLN A 4 -21.87 -17.69 -1.66
N PHE A 5 -22.08 -16.80 -2.63
CA PHE A 5 -21.01 -16.15 -3.39
C PHE A 5 -20.15 -15.23 -2.49
N TYR A 6 -20.80 -14.55 -1.54
CA TYR A 6 -20.12 -13.70 -0.55
C TYR A 6 -19.30 -14.52 0.45
N ARG A 7 -19.80 -15.68 0.89
CA ARG A 7 -19.06 -16.59 1.79
C ARG A 7 -17.85 -17.22 1.11
N ALA A 8 -17.97 -17.69 -0.13
CA ALA A 8 -16.85 -18.32 -0.86
C ALA A 8 -15.71 -17.33 -1.19
N SER A 9 -16.07 -16.09 -1.57
CA SER A 9 -15.10 -15.02 -1.82
C SER A 9 -14.37 -14.57 -0.54
N ASN A 10 -15.08 -14.52 0.60
CA ASN A 10 -14.49 -14.17 1.89
C ASN A 10 -13.56 -15.28 2.43
N THR A 11 -13.96 -16.56 2.31
CA THR A 11 -13.10 -17.71 2.66
C THR A 11 -11.80 -17.71 1.85
N THR A 12 -11.88 -17.34 0.57
CA THR A 12 -10.68 -17.22 -0.29
C THR A 12 -9.76 -16.11 0.23
N ARG A 13 -10.28 -14.91 0.54
CA ARG A 13 -9.48 -13.78 1.03
C ARG A 13 -8.81 -14.08 2.37
N THR A 14 -9.55 -14.60 3.35
CA THR A 14 -9.00 -15.00 4.65
C THR A 14 -7.88 -16.04 4.50
N THR A 15 -8.04 -17.00 3.59
CA THR A 15 -7.02 -18.02 3.32
C THR A 15 -5.73 -17.39 2.78
N LEU A 16 -5.82 -16.41 1.87
CA LEU A 16 -4.63 -15.71 1.37
C LEU A 16 -3.90 -14.92 2.46
N VAL A 17 -4.64 -14.28 3.38
CA VAL A 17 -4.02 -13.59 4.53
C VAL A 17 -3.27 -14.59 5.42
N LYS A 18 -3.85 -15.77 5.70
CA LYS A 18 -3.18 -16.83 6.48
C LYS A 18 -1.89 -17.30 5.81
N TRP A 19 -1.90 -17.49 4.49
CA TRP A 19 -0.67 -17.82 3.75
C TRP A 19 0.37 -16.70 3.81
N ALA A 20 -0.06 -15.45 3.67
CA ALA A 20 0.83 -14.31 3.81
C ALA A 20 1.47 -14.27 5.21
N VAL A 21 0.69 -14.48 6.27
CA VAL A 21 1.17 -14.56 7.65
C VAL A 21 2.16 -15.72 7.82
N LEU A 22 1.85 -16.91 7.28
CA LEU A 22 2.76 -18.06 7.36
C LEU A 22 4.12 -17.77 6.71
N PHE A 23 4.12 -17.05 5.59
CA PHE A 23 5.32 -16.82 4.79
C PHE A 23 6.03 -15.49 5.07
N HIS A 24 5.49 -14.58 5.89
CA HIS A 24 5.96 -13.20 5.93
C HIS A 24 7.44 -13.03 6.31
N ASP A 25 7.99 -13.97 7.07
CA ASP A 25 9.34 -13.91 7.64
C ASP A 25 10.32 -14.97 7.08
N ILE A 26 9.93 -15.77 6.09
CA ILE A 26 10.78 -16.86 5.55
C ILE A 26 12.08 -16.37 4.91
N GLY A 27 12.15 -15.11 4.49
CA GLY A 27 13.33 -14.48 3.94
C GLY A 27 14.34 -14.01 4.98
N ARG A 28 14.00 -14.03 6.28
CA ARG A 28 14.89 -13.54 7.35
C ARG A 28 16.28 -14.21 7.40
N PRO A 29 16.42 -15.54 7.22
CA PRO A 29 17.74 -16.19 7.29
C PRO A 29 18.69 -15.79 6.15
N VAL A 30 18.14 -15.47 4.98
CA VAL A 30 18.90 -15.22 3.74
C VAL A 30 18.95 -13.75 3.33
N ALA A 31 18.16 -12.89 3.98
CA ALA A 31 18.14 -11.46 3.68
C ALA A 31 19.49 -10.81 4.03
N PRO A 32 20.03 -9.94 3.15
CA PRO A 32 21.23 -9.17 3.46
C PRO A 32 21.08 -8.44 4.80
N ARG A 33 22.02 -8.65 5.71
CA ARG A 33 22.10 -7.90 6.96
C ARG A 33 22.60 -6.50 6.62
N SER A 34 21.83 -5.44 6.88
CA SER A 34 22.44 -4.10 6.85
C SER A 34 23.29 -3.96 8.12
N ALA A 35 24.61 -3.89 7.97
CA ALA A 35 25.50 -3.45 9.04
C ALA A 35 25.35 -1.92 9.18
N GLY A 36 24.46 -1.47 10.05
CA GLY A 36 24.46 -0.09 10.53
C GLY A 36 25.43 0.01 11.70
N ALA A 37 26.33 0.99 11.68
CA ALA A 37 27.33 1.23 12.73
C ALA A 37 26.74 1.04 14.15
N GLY A 38 27.12 -0.08 14.78
CA GLY A 38 26.93 -0.33 16.22
C GLY A 38 25.51 -0.58 16.75
N LYS A 39 24.43 -0.62 15.95
CA LYS A 39 23.07 -0.84 16.50
C LYS A 39 22.23 -1.77 15.60
N SER A 40 21.78 -2.88 16.18
CA SER A 40 20.74 -3.83 15.74
C SER A 40 20.58 -4.06 14.24
N VAL A 41 20.89 -5.28 13.78
CA VAL A 41 20.69 -5.74 12.40
C VAL A 41 19.28 -5.40 11.89
N HIS A 42 19.18 -4.40 11.02
CA HIS A 42 17.94 -4.08 10.34
C HIS A 42 17.77 -5.01 9.15
N TYR A 43 16.88 -6.00 9.29
CA TYR A 43 16.43 -6.83 8.19
C TYR A 43 15.53 -6.03 7.22
N CYS A 44 15.89 -4.82 6.76
CA CYS A 44 15.02 -4.06 5.84
C CYS A 44 14.74 -4.81 4.52
N ALA A 45 15.62 -5.72 4.12
CA ALA A 45 15.47 -6.54 2.92
C ALA A 45 14.58 -7.80 3.10
N HIS A 46 14.23 -8.21 4.33
CA HIS A 46 13.54 -9.49 4.52
C HIS A 46 12.13 -9.49 3.94
N THR A 47 11.38 -8.38 4.03
CA THR A 47 10.00 -8.38 3.51
C THR A 47 9.96 -8.60 2.00
N ALA A 48 10.87 -7.96 1.27
CA ALA A 48 11.02 -8.15 -0.17
C ALA A 48 11.52 -9.56 -0.51
N THR A 49 12.48 -10.08 0.26
CA THR A 49 13.03 -11.43 0.08
C THR A 49 11.96 -12.50 0.35
N SER A 50 11.26 -12.41 1.48
CA SER A 50 10.11 -13.25 1.84
C SER A 50 9.03 -13.20 0.77
N ALA A 51 8.71 -12.03 0.23
CA ALA A 51 7.69 -11.89 -0.81
C ALA A 51 8.08 -12.63 -2.10
N VAL A 52 9.33 -12.51 -2.55
CA VAL A 52 9.84 -13.23 -3.73
C VAL A 52 9.85 -14.74 -3.48
N MET A 53 10.30 -15.19 -2.32
CA MET A 53 10.28 -16.61 -1.95
C MET A 53 8.87 -17.15 -1.87
N ALA A 54 7.95 -16.44 -1.22
CA ALA A 54 6.55 -16.81 -1.08
C ALA A 54 5.87 -16.94 -2.44
N LYS A 55 6.15 -16.04 -3.38
CA LYS A 55 5.62 -16.12 -4.75
C LYS A 55 6.08 -17.40 -5.45
N LYS A 56 7.36 -17.77 -5.34
CA LYS A 56 7.89 -19.03 -5.89
C LYS A 56 7.20 -20.26 -5.26
N ILE A 57 6.97 -20.23 -3.94
CA ILE A 57 6.23 -21.30 -3.24
C ILE A 57 4.78 -21.37 -3.72
N CYS A 58 4.10 -20.24 -3.86
CA CYS A 58 2.73 -20.16 -4.37
C CYS A 58 2.61 -20.77 -5.78
N HIS A 59 3.59 -20.51 -6.66
CA HIS A 59 3.63 -21.13 -7.99
C HIS A 59 3.80 -22.66 -7.91
N ARG A 60 4.67 -23.17 -7.03
CA ARG A 60 4.83 -24.61 -6.80
C ARG A 60 3.55 -25.26 -6.25
N LEU A 61 2.81 -24.53 -5.42
CA LEU A 61 1.53 -24.95 -4.86
C LEU A 61 0.32 -24.69 -5.79
N ARG A 62 0.57 -24.29 -7.05
CA ARG A 62 -0.45 -24.06 -8.09
C ARG A 62 -1.49 -22.97 -7.76
N PHE A 63 -1.11 -21.96 -6.98
CA PHE A 63 -1.94 -20.76 -6.80
C PHE A 63 -2.05 -20.00 -8.13
N SER A 64 -3.22 -19.38 -8.37
CA SER A 64 -3.37 -18.45 -9.51
C SER A 64 -2.44 -17.24 -9.35
N SER A 65 -2.07 -16.61 -10.48
CA SER A 65 -1.26 -15.38 -10.48
C SER A 65 -1.86 -14.29 -9.60
N ARG A 66 -3.20 -14.15 -9.59
CA ARG A 66 -3.90 -13.19 -8.73
C ARG A 66 -3.66 -13.49 -7.24
N GLN A 67 -3.85 -14.73 -6.81
CA GLN A 67 -3.66 -15.13 -5.43
C GLN A 67 -2.19 -14.98 -4.99
N ALA A 68 -1.25 -15.41 -5.83
CA ALA A 68 0.19 -15.28 -5.57
C ALA A 68 0.60 -13.80 -5.43
N ASN A 69 0.10 -12.92 -6.30
CA ASN A 69 0.33 -11.48 -6.22
C ASN A 69 -0.30 -10.85 -4.96
N THR A 70 -1.47 -11.30 -4.53
CA THR A 70 -2.09 -10.84 -3.27
C THR A 70 -1.23 -11.22 -2.07
N ILE A 71 -0.78 -12.48 -1.97
CA ILE A 71 0.11 -12.94 -0.89
C ILE A 71 1.43 -12.16 -0.92
N GLU A 72 2.04 -12.00 -2.10
CA GLU A 72 3.27 -11.22 -2.28
C GLU A 72 3.10 -9.78 -1.78
N SER A 73 2.02 -9.10 -2.18
CA SER A 73 1.75 -7.72 -1.79
C SER A 73 1.63 -7.57 -0.27
N ILE A 74 0.88 -8.47 0.37
CA ILE A 74 0.71 -8.46 1.84
C ILE A 74 2.07 -8.58 2.52
N ILE A 75 2.87 -9.59 2.14
CA ILE A 75 4.19 -9.83 2.74
C ILE A 75 5.14 -8.65 2.47
N ARG A 76 5.19 -8.15 1.24
CA ARG A 76 6.13 -7.09 0.85
C ARG A 76 5.90 -5.80 1.65
N HIS A 77 4.64 -5.52 1.99
CA HIS A 77 4.22 -4.23 2.53
C HIS A 77 3.76 -4.25 4.00
N HIS A 78 3.78 -5.41 4.69
CA HIS A 78 3.32 -5.55 6.07
C HIS A 78 4.01 -4.65 7.10
N ARG A 79 5.22 -4.16 6.84
CA ARG A 79 5.93 -3.23 7.74
C ARG A 79 5.58 -1.76 7.53
N GLN A 80 4.88 -1.41 6.44
CA GLN A 80 4.63 -0.01 6.12
C GLN A 80 3.73 0.70 7.13
N PRO A 81 2.70 0.04 7.70
CA PRO A 81 1.93 0.61 8.79
C PRO A 81 2.77 1.00 10.02
N PHE A 82 3.88 0.29 10.30
CA PHE A 82 4.78 0.65 11.41
C PHE A 82 5.52 1.96 11.15
N TYR A 83 5.97 2.20 9.91
CA TYR A 83 6.61 3.46 9.54
C TYR A 83 5.63 4.63 9.57
N LEU A 84 4.39 4.42 9.10
CA LEU A 84 3.33 5.44 9.21
C LEU A 84 3.01 5.76 10.66
N PHE A 85 2.89 4.74 11.52
CA PHE A 85 2.63 4.94 12.94
C PHE A 85 3.75 5.71 13.63
N LYS A 86 5.02 5.36 13.35
CA LYS A 86 6.17 6.08 13.89
C LYS A 86 6.21 7.54 13.42
N ALA A 87 5.83 7.82 12.18
CA ALA A 87 5.72 9.19 11.67
C ALA A 87 4.60 9.96 12.38
N ALA A 88 3.43 9.34 12.56
CA ALA A 88 2.30 9.94 13.28
C ALA A 88 2.65 10.25 14.75
N GLN A 89 3.37 9.37 15.44
CA GLN A 89 3.86 9.64 16.81
C GLN A 89 4.80 10.85 16.87
N LYS A 90 5.55 11.12 15.79
CA LYS A 90 6.38 12.32 15.65
C LYS A 90 5.60 13.56 15.20
N LYS A 91 4.27 13.50 15.21
CA LYS A 91 3.37 14.57 14.74
C LYS A 91 3.58 14.96 13.26
N ALA A 92 4.20 14.09 12.46
CA ALA A 92 4.35 14.33 11.03
C ALA A 92 3.03 14.01 10.31
N SER A 93 2.68 14.80 9.29
CA SER A 93 1.53 14.49 8.43
C SER A 93 1.77 13.19 7.67
N ILE A 94 0.85 12.25 7.81
CA ILE A 94 0.91 10.94 7.13
C ILE A 94 -0.05 10.82 5.94
N GLN A 95 -0.88 11.83 5.67
CA GLN A 95 -1.96 11.74 4.69
C GLN A 95 -1.43 11.32 3.30
N LYS A 96 -0.48 12.09 2.74
CA LYS A 96 0.12 11.76 1.44
C LYS A 96 0.89 10.43 1.47
N ALA A 97 1.54 10.11 2.60
CA ALA A 97 2.24 8.83 2.74
C ALA A 97 1.27 7.64 2.71
N PHE A 98 0.11 7.75 3.36
CA PHE A 98 -0.93 6.74 3.34
C PHE A 98 -1.61 6.65 1.97
N ILE A 99 -1.85 7.77 1.28
CA ILE A 99 -2.35 7.77 -0.11
C ILE A 99 -1.38 7.01 -1.03
N ARG A 100 -0.08 7.30 -0.96
CA ARG A 100 0.92 6.58 -1.77
C ARG A 100 1.02 5.10 -1.43
N PHE A 101 0.82 4.75 -0.15
CA PHE A 101 0.73 3.36 0.30
C PHE A 101 -0.50 2.66 -0.30
N PHE A 102 -1.68 3.29 -0.23
CA PHE A 102 -2.90 2.81 -0.86
C PHE A 102 -2.76 2.68 -2.38
N MET A 103 -2.24 3.68 -3.09
CA MET A 103 -2.04 3.61 -4.55
C MET A 103 -1.12 2.45 -4.97
N ARG A 104 -0.21 2.02 -4.08
CA ARG A 104 0.68 0.88 -4.32
C ARG A 104 0.00 -0.45 -4.02
N CYS A 105 -0.84 -0.52 -2.99
CA CYS A 105 -1.39 -1.77 -2.47
C CYS A 105 -2.83 -2.05 -2.96
N GLY A 106 -3.55 -1.02 -3.39
CA GLY A 106 -4.94 -1.11 -3.83
C GLY A 106 -5.82 -1.86 -2.82
N ASP A 107 -6.54 -2.86 -3.31
CA ASP A 107 -7.48 -3.66 -2.52
C ASP A 107 -6.84 -4.52 -1.42
N THR A 108 -5.51 -4.75 -1.45
CA THR A 108 -4.81 -5.50 -0.37
C THR A 108 -4.48 -4.62 0.83
N THR A 109 -4.76 -3.31 0.77
CA THR A 109 -4.48 -2.36 1.85
C THR A 109 -5.05 -2.81 3.21
N PRO A 110 -6.33 -3.22 3.32
CA PRO A 110 -6.89 -3.68 4.61
C PRO A 110 -6.22 -4.94 5.14
N ASP A 111 -5.82 -5.86 4.26
CA ASP A 111 -5.16 -7.11 4.63
C ASP A 111 -3.75 -6.84 5.19
N ILE A 112 -3.04 -5.88 4.60
CA ILE A 112 -1.74 -5.41 5.08
C ILE A 112 -1.87 -4.74 6.46
N LEU A 113 -2.89 -3.90 6.64
CA LEU A 113 -3.17 -3.22 7.91
C LEU A 113 -3.50 -4.23 9.02
N LEU A 114 -4.36 -5.20 8.72
CA LEU A 114 -4.72 -6.28 9.65
C LEU A 114 -3.50 -7.14 10.01
N HIS A 115 -2.70 -7.53 9.01
CA HIS A 115 -1.49 -8.30 9.25
C HIS A 115 -0.48 -7.54 10.12
N ALA A 116 -0.29 -6.25 9.86
CA ALA A 116 0.59 -5.41 10.67
C ALA A 116 0.11 -5.33 12.13
N LEU A 117 -1.20 -5.20 12.37
CA LEU A 117 -1.79 -5.24 13.71
C LEU A 117 -1.47 -6.56 14.43
N ALA A 118 -1.70 -7.69 13.76
CA ALA A 118 -1.40 -9.01 14.32
C ALA A 118 0.09 -9.15 14.70
N VAL A 119 1.00 -8.74 13.82
CA VAL A 119 2.46 -8.78 14.07
C VAL A 119 2.86 -7.84 15.22
N PHE A 120 2.25 -6.66 15.31
CA PHE A 120 2.56 -5.69 16.36
C PHE A 120 2.15 -6.20 17.74
N SER A 121 0.96 -6.78 17.84
CA SER A 121 0.39 -7.35 19.06
C SER A 121 1.15 -8.60 19.50
N GLY A 122 1.45 -9.52 18.58
CA GLY A 122 2.14 -10.78 18.89
C GLY A 122 3.60 -10.64 19.34
N ARG A 123 4.19 -9.45 19.21
CA ARG A 123 5.57 -9.16 19.66
C ARG A 123 5.64 -8.50 21.03
N ARG A 124 4.50 -8.31 21.71
CA ARG A 124 4.41 -7.60 22.99
C ARG A 124 3.66 -8.43 24.01
N SER A 125 3.87 -8.12 25.28
CA SER A 125 3.04 -8.67 26.35
C SER A 125 1.59 -8.25 26.19
N THR A 126 0.68 -9.16 26.54
CA THR A 126 -0.76 -8.87 26.59
C THR A 126 -1.01 -7.65 27.47
N GLY A 127 -1.85 -6.72 27.00
CA GLY A 127 -2.17 -5.49 27.74
C GLY A 127 -1.15 -4.34 27.59
N HIS A 128 -0.10 -4.51 26.79
CA HIS A 128 0.86 -3.41 26.56
C HIS A 128 0.16 -2.18 25.94
N PRO A 129 0.27 -0.96 26.54
CA PRO A 129 -0.50 0.22 26.12
C PRO A 129 -0.33 0.64 24.65
N GLU A 130 0.86 0.40 24.07
CA GLU A 130 1.07 0.66 22.64
C GLU A 130 0.21 -0.20 21.72
N ILE A 131 -0.23 -1.39 22.15
CA ILE A 131 -1.12 -2.24 21.35
C ILE A 131 -2.40 -1.46 21.06
N GLN A 132 -3.02 -0.86 22.08
CA GLN A 132 -4.23 -0.06 21.89
C GLN A 132 -3.98 1.13 20.96
N LYS A 133 -2.90 1.89 21.19
CA LYS A 133 -2.54 3.03 20.33
C LYS A 133 -2.36 2.64 18.87
N PHE A 134 -1.74 1.49 18.62
CA PHE A 134 -1.55 1.00 17.26
C PHE A 134 -2.84 0.44 16.65
N SER A 135 -3.68 -0.22 17.44
CA SER A 135 -5.03 -0.65 17.04
C SER A 135 -5.87 0.53 16.59
N ASP A 136 -5.96 1.59 17.40
CA ASP A 136 -6.74 2.80 17.08
C ASP A 136 -6.21 3.47 15.81
N PHE A 137 -4.89 3.54 15.66
CA PHE A 137 -4.25 4.05 14.46
C PHE A 137 -4.62 3.23 13.22
N VAL A 138 -4.53 1.90 13.29
CA VAL A 138 -4.89 1.00 12.19
C VAL A 138 -6.36 1.12 11.84
N LEU A 139 -7.26 1.20 12.84
CA LEU A 139 -8.69 1.39 12.63
C LEU A 139 -8.99 2.71 11.91
N GLY A 140 -8.33 3.81 12.28
CA GLY A 140 -8.43 5.08 11.58
C GLY A 140 -7.99 5.00 10.10
N LEU A 141 -6.92 4.25 9.82
CA LEU A 141 -6.49 3.99 8.44
C LEU A 141 -7.49 3.11 7.68
N MET A 142 -8.09 2.10 8.31
CA MET A 142 -9.13 1.25 7.71
C MET A 142 -10.41 2.05 7.39
N GLN A 143 -10.81 2.97 8.26
CA GLN A 143 -11.91 3.89 8.02
C GLN A 143 -11.59 4.83 6.85
N THR A 144 -10.39 5.42 6.84
CA THR A 144 -9.93 6.29 5.73
C THR A 144 -9.91 5.53 4.40
N TYR A 145 -9.44 4.28 4.39
CA TYR A 145 -9.49 3.42 3.22
C TYR A 145 -10.93 3.22 2.71
N THR A 146 -11.84 2.85 3.61
CA THR A 146 -13.20 2.43 3.25
C THR A 146 -14.07 3.61 2.84
N SER A 147 -14.01 4.71 3.58
CA SER A 147 -14.90 5.85 3.42
C SER A 147 -14.36 6.91 2.46
N VAL A 148 -13.05 6.97 2.24
CA VAL A 148 -12.41 8.04 1.46
C VAL A 148 -11.66 7.49 0.25
N LEU A 149 -10.60 6.71 0.47
CA LEU A 149 -9.68 6.37 -0.61
C LEU A 149 -10.28 5.41 -1.63
N ARG A 150 -10.97 4.36 -1.19
CA ARG A 150 -11.57 3.38 -2.09
C ARG A 150 -12.69 4.01 -2.96
N PRO A 151 -13.69 4.73 -2.41
CA PRO A 151 -14.70 5.41 -3.22
C PRO A 151 -14.10 6.43 -4.19
N ARG A 152 -13.14 7.25 -3.74
CA ARG A 152 -12.48 8.21 -4.62
C ARG A 152 -11.71 7.49 -5.73
N SER A 153 -11.00 6.41 -5.42
CA SER A 153 -10.20 5.68 -6.41
C SER A 153 -11.03 5.13 -7.57
N SER A 154 -12.31 4.77 -7.32
CA SER A 154 -13.23 4.29 -8.35
C SER A 154 -13.79 5.39 -9.27
N LEU A 155 -13.65 6.67 -8.89
CA LEU A 155 -14.06 7.78 -9.76
C LEU A 155 -13.06 7.95 -10.91
N PRO A 156 -13.53 8.34 -12.11
CA PRO A 156 -12.66 8.58 -13.25
C PRO A 156 -11.66 9.70 -12.94
N SER A 157 -10.47 9.60 -13.53
CA SER A 157 -9.47 10.67 -13.45
C SER A 157 -9.96 11.88 -14.26
N PRO A 158 -9.78 13.12 -13.78
CA PRO A 158 -10.19 14.33 -14.50
C PRO A 158 -9.37 14.57 -15.77
N ILE A 159 -8.21 13.92 -15.91
CA ILE A 159 -7.35 13.96 -17.09
C ILE A 159 -6.76 12.57 -17.38
N ASN A 160 -6.38 12.34 -18.63
CA ASN A 160 -5.72 11.13 -19.13
C ASN A 160 -4.53 11.52 -20.05
N GLY A 161 -3.92 10.52 -20.72
CA GLY A 161 -2.81 10.77 -21.64
C GLY A 161 -3.19 11.68 -22.82
N ASP A 162 -4.40 11.56 -23.36
CA ASP A 162 -4.86 12.36 -24.49
C ASP A 162 -4.93 13.85 -24.13
N VAL A 163 -5.36 14.16 -22.90
CA VAL A 163 -5.34 15.54 -22.39
C VAL A 163 -3.90 16.08 -22.31
N LEU A 164 -2.92 15.25 -21.94
CA LEU A 164 -1.52 15.70 -21.90
C LEU A 164 -0.97 16.04 -23.30
N ILE A 165 -1.41 15.31 -24.32
CA ILE A 165 -1.04 15.56 -25.71
C ILE A 165 -1.72 16.85 -26.19
N ALA A 166 -3.04 16.95 -26.02
CA ALA A 166 -3.83 18.06 -26.54
C ALA A 166 -3.50 19.41 -25.88
N GLU A 167 -3.32 19.45 -24.56
CA GLU A 167 -3.14 20.71 -23.81
C GLU A 167 -1.67 21.15 -23.71
N PHE A 168 -0.72 20.20 -23.73
CA PHE A 168 0.70 20.49 -23.48
C PHE A 168 1.64 20.06 -24.62
N GLY A 169 1.11 19.48 -25.71
CA GLY A 169 1.92 19.03 -26.86
C GLY A 169 2.95 17.95 -26.50
N LEU A 170 2.75 17.22 -25.40
CA LEU A 170 3.71 16.22 -24.94
C LEU A 170 3.66 14.95 -25.80
N ALA A 171 4.82 14.40 -26.15
CA ALA A 171 4.92 13.08 -26.75
C ALA A 171 4.87 11.96 -25.68
N PRO A 172 4.22 10.81 -25.94
CA PRO A 172 4.17 9.69 -25.02
C PRO A 172 5.55 9.28 -24.50
N SER A 173 5.72 9.26 -23.18
CA SER A 173 7.01 9.00 -22.52
C SER A 173 6.80 8.59 -21.05
N PRO A 174 7.83 8.11 -20.33
CA PRO A 174 7.73 7.80 -18.89
C PRO A 174 7.25 8.98 -18.03
N LEU A 175 7.40 10.21 -18.54
CA LEU A 175 6.88 11.41 -17.91
C LEU A 175 5.35 11.37 -17.74
N PHE A 176 4.61 10.76 -18.67
CA PHE A 176 3.15 10.62 -18.58
C PHE A 176 2.75 9.88 -17.31
N GLN A 177 3.39 8.73 -17.04
CA GLN A 177 3.12 7.96 -15.84
C GLN A 177 3.42 8.76 -14.58
N ARG A 178 4.52 9.53 -14.57
CA ARG A 178 4.86 10.41 -13.45
C ARG A 178 3.79 11.47 -13.21
N ILE A 179 3.38 12.18 -14.27
CA ILE A 179 2.36 13.23 -14.20
C ILE A 179 1.02 12.66 -13.74
N LEU A 180 0.51 11.63 -14.42
CA LEU A 180 -0.78 11.03 -14.10
C LEU A 180 -0.82 10.43 -12.69
N ARG A 181 0.31 9.89 -12.21
CA ARG A 181 0.43 9.41 -10.83
C ARG A 181 0.34 10.55 -9.82
N LEU A 182 1.00 11.69 -10.08
CA LEU A 182 0.92 12.85 -9.20
C LEU A 182 -0.50 13.43 -9.16
N VAL A 183 -1.16 13.52 -10.31
CA VAL A 183 -2.56 13.94 -10.39
C VAL A 183 -3.46 12.98 -9.62
N ALA A 184 -3.23 11.67 -9.73
CA ALA A 184 -3.98 10.68 -8.97
C ALA A 184 -3.74 10.78 -7.45
N GLU A 185 -2.52 11.06 -7.00
CA GLU A 185 -2.21 11.32 -5.59
C GLU A 185 -2.94 12.57 -5.09
N GLU A 186 -2.89 13.67 -5.84
CA GLU A 186 -3.56 14.93 -5.51
C GLU A 186 -5.09 14.81 -5.52
N ARG A 187 -5.64 14.02 -6.45
CA ARG A 187 -7.07 13.70 -6.52
C ARG A 187 -7.55 12.94 -5.30
N LEU A 188 -6.75 11.99 -4.79
CA LEU A 188 -7.09 11.24 -3.57
C LEU A 188 -6.97 12.11 -2.31
N ALA A 189 -6.11 13.12 -2.33
CA ALA A 189 -5.86 14.00 -1.17
C ALA A 189 -6.98 15.03 -0.91
N ARG A 190 -7.84 15.31 -1.89
CA ARG A 190 -8.90 16.34 -1.81
C ARG A 190 -10.25 15.78 -2.22
N ASP A 191 -11.32 16.49 -1.88
CA ASP A 191 -12.70 16.04 -2.12
C ASP A 191 -13.05 15.99 -3.60
N VAL A 192 -12.72 17.06 -4.33
CA VAL A 192 -12.92 17.19 -5.77
C VAL A 192 -11.64 17.76 -6.39
N LEU A 193 -11.21 17.19 -7.51
CA LEU A 193 -10.18 17.74 -8.38
C LEU A 193 -10.79 17.89 -9.77
N THR A 194 -11.07 19.12 -10.19
CA THR A 194 -11.63 19.42 -11.50
C THR A 194 -10.60 19.26 -12.61
N ARG A 195 -11.06 19.14 -13.86
CA ARG A 195 -10.18 19.11 -15.04
C ARG A 195 -9.27 20.34 -15.09
N SER A 196 -9.82 21.54 -14.88
CA SER A 196 -9.07 22.79 -14.91
C SER A 196 -7.99 22.86 -13.83
N GLU A 197 -8.28 22.39 -12.61
CA GLU A 197 -7.29 22.32 -11.54
C GLU A 197 -6.20 21.28 -11.82
N ALA A 198 -6.58 20.14 -12.40
CA ALA A 198 -5.62 19.11 -12.82
C ALA A 198 -4.68 19.65 -13.91
N ILE A 199 -5.18 20.41 -14.89
CA ILE A 199 -4.35 21.06 -15.92
C ILE A 199 -3.37 22.05 -15.28
N LYS A 200 -3.83 22.93 -14.37
CA LYS A 200 -2.94 23.87 -13.66
C LYS A 200 -1.86 23.14 -12.84
N LEU A 201 -2.20 22.00 -12.24
CA LEU A 201 -1.25 21.16 -11.54
C LEU A 201 -0.18 20.62 -12.50
N VAL A 202 -0.57 20.11 -13.66
CA VAL A 202 0.38 19.63 -14.69
C VAL A 202 1.28 20.77 -15.17
N GLU A 203 0.73 21.94 -15.45
CA GLU A 203 1.49 23.12 -15.88
C GLU A 203 2.58 23.49 -14.85
N SER A 204 2.21 23.51 -13.57
CA SER A 204 3.14 23.79 -12.47
C SER A 204 4.25 22.74 -12.38
N LEU A 205 3.93 21.46 -12.59
CA LEU A 205 4.89 20.36 -12.58
C LEU A 205 5.89 20.45 -13.74
N LEU A 206 5.44 20.88 -14.92
CA LEU A 206 6.31 21.05 -16.09
C LEU A 206 7.26 22.24 -15.92
N LYS A 207 6.80 23.35 -15.30
CA LYS A 207 7.66 24.51 -15.01
C LYS A 207 8.79 24.19 -14.03
N GLN A 208 8.57 23.29 -13.07
CA GLN A 208 9.59 22.87 -12.10
C GLN A 208 10.62 21.88 -12.66
N GLN A 209 10.41 21.35 -13.87
CA GLN A 209 11.35 20.44 -14.53
C GLN A 209 12.25 21.12 -15.56
N LYS A 210 12.01 22.40 -15.86
CA LYS A 210 12.92 23.25 -16.62
C LYS A 210 13.92 23.89 -15.68
#